data_AF-A0A7C7KP04-F1
#
_entry.id   AF-A0A7C7KP04-F1
#
_cell.length_a   1.000
_cell.length_b   1.000
_cell.length_c   1.000
_cell.angle_alpha   90.00
_cell.angle_beta   90.00
_cell.angle_gamma   90.00
#
_symmetry.space_group_name_H-M   'P 1'
#
loop_
_entity.id
_entity.type
_entity.pdbx_description
1 polymer ?
#
loop_
_entity_poly.entity_id
_entity_poly.type
_entity_poly.pdbx_seq_one_letter_code
_entity_poly.pdbx_strand_id
1 'polypeptide(L)'
;YHDKVVAGFAGGTADAFTLFERFEGKLEEHHGHLTRAAVELAKDWRTDRMLRRLEALLCVADSKASLIISGTGDVIEPENGLMAIGSGGAFAQAAARALLENTELGAREIVEKGLNIAADICIYTNHNLVLEELESET
;
A
#
# COMPACT_ATOMS: atom_id res chain seq x y z
N TYR A 1 -11.72 2.24 7.72
CA TYR A 1 -12.95 3.01 7.44
C TYR A 1 -14.00 2.10 6.81
N HIS A 2 -14.82 1.42 7.64
CA HIS A 2 -15.95 0.57 7.20
C HIS A 2 -15.65 -0.38 6.01
N ASP A 3 -14.48 -1.02 6.01
CA ASP A 3 -14.02 -1.93 4.94
C ASP A 3 -13.99 -1.34 3.53
N LYS A 4 -13.84 -0.01 3.42
CA LYS A 4 -13.74 0.72 2.13
C LYS A 4 -12.32 1.07 1.72
N VAL A 5 -11.34 0.75 2.56
CA VAL A 5 -9.93 1.10 2.36
C VAL A 5 -9.09 -0.10 2.73
N VAL A 6 -8.17 -0.49 1.84
CA VAL A 6 -7.11 -1.45 2.13
C VAL A 6 -5.82 -0.70 2.44
N ALA A 7 -5.08 -1.18 3.43
CA ALA A 7 -3.82 -0.60 3.84
C ALA A 7 -2.77 -1.71 4.01
N GLY A 8 -1.57 -1.48 3.49
CA GLY A 8 -0.44 -2.38 3.56
C GLY A 8 0.81 -1.65 4.05
N PHE A 9 1.60 -2.32 4.89
CA PHE A 9 2.79 -1.73 5.50
C PHE A 9 3.96 -2.71 5.44
N ALA A 10 5.16 -2.20 5.16
CA ALA A 10 6.40 -2.96 5.18
C ALA A 10 7.33 -2.41 6.26
N GLY A 11 7.47 -3.13 7.38
CA GLY A 11 8.32 -2.72 8.51
C GLY A 11 7.97 -3.44 9.82
N GLY A 12 8.33 -2.84 10.95
CA GLY A 12 8.03 -3.37 12.29
C GLY A 12 6.53 -3.35 12.62
N THR A 13 6.01 -4.43 13.22
CA THR A 13 4.59 -4.57 13.54
C THR A 13 4.04 -3.45 14.42
N ALA A 14 4.81 -2.97 15.42
CA ALA A 14 4.38 -1.87 16.28
C ALA A 14 4.22 -0.55 15.52
N ASP A 15 5.08 -0.30 14.54
CA ASP A 15 5.02 0.88 13.69
C ASP A 15 3.81 0.81 12.75
N ALA A 16 3.51 -0.38 12.24
CA ALA A 16 2.31 -0.64 11.44
C ALA A 16 1.04 -0.28 12.20
N PHE A 17 0.85 -0.80 13.42
CA PHE A 17 -0.31 -0.49 14.25
C PHE A 17 -0.44 1.01 14.53
N THR A 18 0.67 1.66 14.88
CA THR A 18 0.68 3.10 15.14
C THR A 18 0.22 3.92 13.93
N LEU A 19 0.70 3.56 12.73
CA LEU A 19 0.34 4.26 11.49
C LEU A 19 -1.09 3.94 11.04
N PHE A 20 -1.54 2.70 11.18
CA PHE A 20 -2.92 2.33 10.86
C PHE A 20 -3.93 3.04 11.76
N GLU A 21 -3.70 3.08 13.08
CA GLU A 21 -4.58 3.80 14.02
C GLU A 21 -4.65 5.30 13.70
N ARG A 22 -3.51 5.92 13.40
CA ARG A 22 -3.46 7.34 13.02
C ARG A 22 -4.15 7.60 11.69
N PHE A 23 -3.95 6.71 10.71
CA PHE A 23 -4.58 6.85 9.40
C PHE A 23 -6.10 6.66 9.48
N GLU A 24 -6.58 5.71 10.27
CA GLU A 24 -8.01 5.52 10.53
C GLU A 24 -8.62 6.79 11.14
N GLY A 25 -7.96 7.41 12.11
CA GLY A 25 -8.39 8.70 12.66
C GLY A 25 -8.45 9.83 11.61
N LYS A 26 -7.50 9.88 10.67
CA LYS A 26 -7.54 10.84 9.56
C LYS A 26 -8.66 10.56 8.57
N LEU A 27 -8.98 9.29 8.33
CA LEU A 27 -10.13 8.90 7.51
C LEU A 27 -11.43 9.34 8.17
N GLU A 28 -11.59 9.15 9.49
CA GLU A 28 -12.77 9.62 10.22
C GLU A 28 -12.91 11.16 10.18
N GLU A 29 -11.82 11.89 10.45
CA GLU A 29 -11.78 13.36 10.43
C GLU A 29 -12.17 13.94 9.06
N HIS A 30 -11.84 13.22 7.98
CA HIS A 30 -12.10 13.66 6.61
C HIS A 30 -13.18 12.85 5.90
N HIS A 31 -14.07 12.20 6.65
CA HIS A 31 -15.24 11.49 6.14
C HIS A 31 -14.91 10.50 5.01
N GLY A 32 -13.80 9.78 5.16
CA GLY A 32 -13.33 8.77 4.22
C GLY A 32 -12.62 9.30 2.98
N HIS A 33 -12.29 10.59 2.91
CA HIS A 33 -11.60 11.16 1.75
C HIS A 33 -10.12 10.73 1.74
N LEU A 34 -9.80 9.63 1.04
CA LEU A 34 -8.49 8.96 1.06
C LEU A 34 -7.32 9.91 0.82
N THR A 35 -7.32 10.67 -0.29
CA THR A 35 -6.23 11.59 -0.64
C THR A 35 -5.99 12.65 0.44
N ARG A 36 -7.06 13.18 1.04
CA ARG A 36 -6.95 14.20 2.09
C ARG A 36 -6.40 13.60 3.38
N ALA A 37 -6.91 12.43 3.78
CA ALA A 37 -6.40 11.69 4.92
C ALA A 37 -4.92 11.31 4.77
N ALA A 38 -4.51 10.91 3.57
CA ALA A 38 -3.12 10.58 3.25
C ALA A 38 -2.19 11.80 3.39
N VAL A 39 -2.61 12.96 2.88
CA VAL A 39 -1.85 14.21 2.98
C VAL A 39 -1.73 14.67 4.43
N GLU A 40 -2.80 14.60 5.23
CA GLU A 40 -2.72 14.98 6.64
C GLU A 40 -1.88 13.99 7.46
N LEU A 41 -1.96 12.68 7.18
CA LEU A 41 -1.05 11.70 7.80
C LEU A 41 0.40 12.00 7.44
N ALA A 42 0.71 12.29 6.17
CA ALA A 42 2.07 12.58 5.73
C ALA A 42 2.66 13.81 6.45
N LYS A 43 1.84 14.85 6.69
CA LYS A 43 2.23 16.02 7.49
C LYS A 43 2.53 15.65 8.94
N ASP A 44 1.67 14.87 9.57
CA ASP A 44 1.85 14.42 10.95
C ASP A 44 3.09 13.51 11.07
N TRP A 45 3.27 12.58 10.14
CA TRP A 45 4.40 11.66 10.08
C TRP A 45 5.72 12.43 9.93
N ARG A 46 5.77 13.43 9.05
CA ARG A 46 6.95 14.28 8.86
C ARG A 46 7.26 15.19 10.05
N THR A 47 6.27 15.55 10.87
CA THR A 47 6.46 16.52 11.96
C THR A 47 6.69 15.85 13.31
N ASP A 48 6.12 14.67 13.53
CA ASP A 48 6.28 13.90 14.75
C ASP A 48 7.73 13.36 14.88
N ARG A 49 8.36 13.58 16.04
CA ARG A 49 9.76 13.18 16.27
C ARG A 49 9.94 11.67 16.30
N MET A 50 8.94 10.93 16.76
CA MET A 50 8.96 9.47 16.84
C MET A 50 8.71 8.87 15.47
N LEU A 51 7.67 9.34 14.75
CA LEU A 51 7.27 8.75 13.47
C LEU A 51 8.31 8.95 12.36
N ARG A 52 9.02 10.08 12.33
CA ARG A 52 10.08 10.34 11.32
C ARG A 52 11.23 9.33 11.29
N ARG A 53 11.41 8.54 12.34
CA ARG A 53 12.47 7.52 12.43
C ARG A 53 12.08 6.21 11.77
N LEU A 54 10.83 6.08 11.35
CA LEU A 54 10.33 4.90 10.65
C LEU A 54 10.85 4.91 9.22
N GLU A 55 11.62 3.90 8.84
CA GLU A 55 12.09 3.68 7.47
C GLU A 55 11.05 2.95 6.60
N ALA A 56 9.77 3.14 6.90
CA ALA A 56 8.69 2.35 6.35
C ALA A 56 7.88 3.12 5.31
N LEU A 57 7.23 2.35 4.43
CA LEU A 57 6.26 2.84 3.45
C LEU A 57 4.89 2.26 3.78
N LEU A 58 3.86 3.09 3.58
CA LEU A 58 2.46 2.73 3.77
C LEU A 58 1.76 2.83 2.41
N CYS A 59 1.20 1.73 1.93
CA CYS A 59 0.32 1.70 0.76
C CYS A 59 -1.13 1.74 1.23
N VAL A 60 -1.95 2.61 0.66
CA VAL A 60 -3.38 2.70 0.94
C VAL A 60 -4.16 2.82 -0.35
N ALA A 61 -5.31 2.16 -0.45
CA ALA A 61 -6.18 2.26 -1.61
C ALA A 61 -7.66 2.17 -1.24
N ASP A 62 -8.49 2.90 -1.98
CA ASP A 62 -9.95 2.74 -2.01
C ASP A 62 -10.40 2.41 -3.45
N SER A 63 -11.69 2.46 -3.73
CA SER A 63 -12.23 2.19 -5.07
C SER A 63 -11.80 3.20 -6.15
N LYS A 64 -11.18 4.33 -5.78
CA LYS A 64 -10.91 5.47 -6.66
C LYS A 64 -9.44 5.83 -6.77
N ALA A 65 -8.67 5.64 -5.70
CA ALA A 65 -7.29 6.09 -5.61
C ALA A 65 -6.39 5.05 -4.93
N SER A 66 -5.12 5.06 -5.32
CA SER A 66 -4.05 4.22 -4.78
C SER A 66 -2.86 5.11 -4.44
N LEU A 67 -2.43 5.10 -3.18
CA LEU A 67 -1.44 6.05 -2.66
C LEU A 67 -0.35 5.35 -1.85
N ILE A 68 0.89 5.76 -2.08
CA ILE A 68 2.05 5.43 -1.25
C ILE A 68 2.38 6.65 -0.38
N ILE A 69 2.53 6.43 0.92
CA ILE A 69 2.84 7.45 1.92
C ILE A 69 4.17 7.08 2.59
N SER A 70 5.05 8.07 2.77
CA SER A 70 6.35 7.90 3.41
C SER A 70 6.56 8.83 4.62
N GLY A 71 7.49 8.46 5.49
CA GLY A 71 7.89 9.27 6.65
C GLY A 71 8.60 10.59 6.30
N THR A 72 9.03 10.78 5.05
CA THR A 72 9.54 12.06 4.54
C THR A 72 8.42 13.06 4.23
N GLY A 73 7.16 12.61 4.29
CA GLY A 73 5.97 13.42 4.02
C GLY A 73 5.55 13.41 2.57
N ASP A 74 5.98 12.40 1.79
CA ASP A 74 5.57 12.25 0.40
C ASP A 74 4.26 11.47 0.32
N VAL A 75 3.39 11.89 -0.61
CA VAL A 75 2.18 11.18 -1.00
C VAL A 75 2.25 11.00 -2.51
N ILE A 76 2.33 9.75 -2.95
CA ILE A 76 2.63 9.39 -4.33
C ILE A 76 1.51 8.50 -4.86
N GLU A 77 0.88 8.93 -5.95
CA GLU A 77 -0.05 8.09 -6.72
C GLU A 77 0.72 7.47 -7.89
N PRO A 78 0.89 6.14 -7.94
CA PRO A 78 1.60 5.49 -9.03
C PRO A 78 0.74 5.40 -10.28
N GLU A 79 1.42 5.30 -11.42
CA GLU A 79 0.75 5.01 -12.69
C GLU A 79 0.04 3.65 -12.66
N ASN A 80 -1.12 3.58 -13.30
CA ASN A 80 -1.95 2.37 -13.42
C ASN A 80 -2.41 1.77 -12.07
N GLY A 81 -2.30 2.51 -10.96
CA GLY A 81 -2.71 2.02 -9.63
C GLY A 81 -1.86 0.86 -9.09
N LEU A 82 -0.71 0.55 -9.69
CA LEU A 82 0.14 -0.58 -9.29
C LEU A 82 1.17 -0.15 -8.24
N MET A 83 1.00 -0.63 -7.01
CA MET A 83 1.89 -0.39 -5.87
C MET A 83 2.62 -1.66 -5.45
N ALA A 84 3.89 -1.52 -5.04
CA ALA A 84 4.62 -2.57 -4.34
C ALA A 84 5.62 -1.97 -3.36
N ILE A 85 5.72 -2.56 -2.17
CA ILE A 85 6.66 -2.17 -1.11
C ILE A 85 7.30 -3.43 -0.50
N GLY A 86 8.36 -3.24 0.29
CA GLY A 86 9.10 -4.32 0.95
C GLY A 86 10.20 -4.94 0.08
N SER A 87 10.87 -5.96 0.64
CA SER A 87 12.08 -6.58 0.08
C SER A 87 11.89 -7.18 -1.33
N GLY A 88 10.73 -7.79 -1.60
CA GLY A 88 10.38 -8.33 -2.91
C GLY A 88 9.64 -7.35 -3.82
N GLY A 89 9.43 -6.11 -3.39
CA GLY A 89 8.51 -5.17 -4.04
C GLY A 89 8.83 -4.91 -5.52
N ALA A 90 10.11 -4.69 -5.85
CA ALA A 90 10.51 -4.42 -7.23
C ALA A 90 10.26 -5.60 -8.18
N PHE A 91 10.46 -6.84 -7.72
CA PHE A 91 10.20 -8.05 -8.51
C PHE A 91 8.69 -8.25 -8.72
N ALA A 92 7.90 -8.09 -7.65
CA ALA A 92 6.45 -8.18 -7.71
C ALA A 92 5.87 -7.13 -8.66
N GLN A 93 6.34 -5.88 -8.57
CA GLN A 93 5.89 -4.79 -9.41
C GLN A 93 6.24 -5.01 -10.89
N ALA A 94 7.46 -5.46 -11.19
CA ALA A 94 7.87 -5.74 -12.56
C ALA A 94 7.03 -6.86 -13.19
N ALA A 95 6.79 -7.93 -12.43
CA ALA A 95 5.96 -9.05 -12.87
C ALA A 95 4.50 -8.64 -13.06
N ALA A 96 3.92 -7.94 -12.09
CA ALA A 96 2.54 -7.47 -12.14
C ALA A 96 2.32 -6.49 -13.30
N ARG A 97 3.28 -5.58 -13.56
CA ARG A 97 3.21 -4.65 -14.69
C ARG A 97 3.19 -5.38 -16.02
N ALA A 98 4.06 -6.37 -16.19
CA ALA A 98 4.08 -7.19 -17.41
C ALA A 98 2.75 -7.92 -17.64
N LEU A 99 2.13 -8.44 -16.59
CA LEU A 99 0.82 -9.10 -16.67
C LEU A 99 -0.30 -8.09 -16.99
N LEU A 100 -0.31 -6.93 -16.33
CA LEU A 100 -1.31 -5.88 -16.54
C LEU A 100 -1.30 -5.36 -17.98
N GLU A 101 -0.12 -5.20 -18.59
CA GLU A 101 0.02 -4.66 -19.94
C GLU A 101 -0.25 -5.68 -21.05
N ASN A 102 -0.21 -6.99 -20.75
CA ASN A 102 -0.17 -8.04 -21.79
C ASN A 102 -1.21 -9.16 -21.59
N THR A 103 -2.14 -9.01 -20.65
CA THR A 103 -3.17 -10.03 -20.35
C THR A 103 -4.51 -9.39 -20.02
N GLU A 104 -5.57 -10.21 -19.94
CA GLU A 104 -6.92 -9.82 -19.48
C GLU A 104 -7.19 -10.31 -18.05
N LEU A 105 -6.14 -10.58 -17.26
CA LEU A 105 -6.26 -11.09 -15.90
C LEU A 105 -6.86 -10.04 -14.95
N GLY A 106 -7.61 -10.52 -13.95
CA GLY A 106 -8.13 -9.67 -12.88
C GLY A 106 -7.06 -9.20 -11.90
N ALA A 107 -7.34 -8.15 -11.12
CA ALA A 107 -6.41 -7.58 -10.14
C ALA A 107 -5.87 -8.62 -9.16
N ARG A 108 -6.74 -9.48 -8.60
CA ARG A 108 -6.33 -10.58 -7.71
C ARG A 108 -5.30 -11.50 -8.37
N GLU A 109 -5.56 -11.95 -9.60
CA GLU A 109 -4.69 -12.89 -10.31
C GLU A 109 -3.34 -12.26 -10.67
N ILE A 110 -3.33 -10.99 -11.07
CA ILE A 110 -2.11 -10.23 -11.35
C ILE A 110 -1.25 -10.14 -10.08
N VAL A 111 -1.85 -9.75 -8.95
CA VAL A 111 -1.16 -9.64 -7.66
C VAL A 111 -0.62 -10.99 -7.20
N GLU A 112 -1.44 -12.04 -7.24
CA GLU A 112 -1.04 -13.39 -6.83
C GLU A 112 0.12 -13.93 -7.66
N LYS A 113 0.06 -13.79 -8.99
CA LYS A 113 1.16 -14.22 -9.87
C LYS A 113 2.42 -13.39 -9.66
N GLY A 114 2.28 -12.06 -9.52
CA GLY A 114 3.40 -11.15 -9.27
C GLY A 114 4.12 -11.46 -7.96
N LEU A 115 3.38 -11.72 -6.88
CA LEU A 115 3.94 -12.09 -5.59
C LEU A 115 4.63 -13.46 -5.61
N ASN A 116 4.07 -14.45 -6.31
CA ASN A 116 4.72 -15.76 -6.48
C ASN A 116 6.05 -15.64 -7.23
N ILE A 117 6.11 -14.85 -8.31
CA ILE A 117 7.37 -14.57 -9.02
C ILE A 117 8.39 -13.88 -8.09
N ALA A 118 7.93 -12.95 -7.26
CA ALA A 118 8.81 -12.31 -6.28
C ALA A 118 9.34 -13.29 -5.23
N ALA A 119 8.52 -14.26 -4.79
CA ALA A 119 8.92 -15.32 -3.88
C ALA A 119 9.97 -16.29 -4.49
N ASP A 120 9.89 -16.54 -5.80
CA ASP A 120 10.87 -17.38 -6.51
C ASP A 120 12.24 -16.69 -6.66
N ILE A 121 12.29 -15.35 -6.61
CA ILE A 121 13.49 -14.56 -6.90
C ILE A 121 14.12 -13.98 -5.62
N CYS A 122 13.30 -13.43 -4.72
CA CYS A 122 13.78 -12.71 -3.53
C CYS A 122 13.87 -13.65 -2.33
N ILE A 123 15.09 -13.82 -1.79
CA ILE A 123 15.34 -14.67 -0.60
C ILE A 123 14.57 -14.25 0.66
N TYR A 124 14.00 -13.03 0.69
CA TYR A 124 13.23 -12.49 1.80
C TYR A 124 11.71 -12.52 1.57
N THR A 125 11.25 -13.10 0.46
CA THR A 125 9.83 -13.25 0.11
C THR A 125 9.52 -14.74 -0.03
N ASN A 126 8.34 -15.18 0.41
CA ASN A 126 7.93 -16.58 0.33
C ASN A 126 6.52 -16.72 -0.28
N HIS A 127 6.07 -17.96 -0.47
CA HIS A 127 4.77 -18.27 -1.09
C HIS A 127 3.57 -18.23 -0.12
N ASN A 128 3.76 -17.78 1.13
CA ASN A 128 2.65 -17.65 2.07
C ASN A 128 1.99 -16.28 1.85
N LEU A 129 0.94 -16.26 1.04
CA LEU A 129 0.27 -15.03 0.62
C LEU A 129 -1.00 -14.78 1.46
N VAL A 130 -1.21 -13.52 1.82
CA VAL A 130 -2.50 -12.99 2.30
C VAL A 130 -2.95 -11.98 1.26
N LEU A 131 -4.17 -12.17 0.74
CA LEU A 131 -4.74 -11.33 -0.31
C LEU A 131 -6.04 -10.74 0.21
N GLU A 132 -6.09 -9.41 0.25
CA GLU A 132 -7.27 -8.61 0.59
C GLU A 132 -7.75 -7.89 -0.67
N GLU A 133 -9.07 -7.73 -0.79
CA GLU A 133 -9.72 -7.15 -1.97
C GLU A 133 -10.82 -6.19 -1.58
N LEU A 134 -11.03 -5.19 -2.43
CA LEU A 134 -12.19 -4.30 -2.38
C LEU A 134 -12.99 -4.47 -3.66
N GLU A 135 -14.31 -4.40 -3.55
CA GLU A 135 -15.16 -4.23 -4.72
C GLU A 135 -14.91 -2.84 -5.33
N SER A 136 -14.62 -2.80 -6.62
CA SER A 136 -14.54 -1.55 -7.36
C SER A 136 -15.95 -1.03 -7.63
N GLU A 137 -16.19 0.26 -7.33
CA GLU A 137 -17.40 0.94 -7.78
C GLU A 137 -17.26 1.22 -9.29
N THR A 138 -17.72 0.28 -10.12
CA THR A 138 -17.77 0.45 -11.59
C THR A 138 -18.77 1.51 -12.01
#